data_AF-A0A932NXB7-F1
#
_entry.id   AF-A0A932NXB7-F1
#
_cell.length_a   1.000
_cell.length_b   1.000
_cell.length_c   1.000
_cell.angle_alpha   90.00
_cell.angle_beta   90.00
_cell.angle_gamma   90.00
#
_symmetry.space_group_name_H-M   'P 1'
#
loop_
_entity.id
_entity.type
_entity.pdbx_description
1 polymer ?
#
loop_
_entity_poly.entity_id
_entity_poly.type
_entity_poly.pdbx_seq_one_letter_code
_entity_poly.pdbx_strand_id
1 'polypeptide(L)'
;MTFGGQQSAVAIMAKAAWPGQVKTRLCPPLSHEEAADLYRCFLLDKIGQVAALQRAAPVISYGPPDAKAFFEDLTPACFVLVPQLGDDLGARLLSTFEQLFSQGYRQVMAIDS
;
A
#
# COMPACT_ATOMS: atom_id res chain seq x y z
N MET A 1 19.16 1.26 -16.12
CA MET A 1 17.84 1.85 -16.41
C MET A 1 17.66 3.01 -15.44
N THR A 2 17.77 4.23 -15.93
CA THR A 2 17.79 5.46 -15.13
C THR A 2 16.36 5.89 -14.84
N PHE A 3 15.96 5.91 -13.57
CA PHE A 3 14.70 6.49 -13.13
C PHE A 3 14.72 7.99 -13.45
N GLY A 4 14.03 8.40 -14.51
CA GLY A 4 13.77 9.80 -14.76
C GLY A 4 12.88 10.39 -13.66
N GLY A 5 13.45 11.23 -12.79
CA GLY A 5 12.83 12.50 -12.42
C GLY A 5 12.01 12.62 -11.14
N GLN A 6 11.49 11.54 -10.53
CA GLN A 6 10.64 11.69 -9.35
C GLN A 6 11.40 11.50 -8.04
N GLN A 7 11.61 12.62 -7.34
CA GLN A 7 12.23 12.66 -6.01
C GLN A 7 11.25 12.31 -4.88
N SER A 8 9.95 12.24 -5.18
CA SER A 8 8.88 12.06 -4.20
C SER A 8 8.20 10.71 -4.41
N ALA A 9 7.84 10.03 -3.33
CA ALA A 9 7.03 8.82 -3.34
C ALA A 9 5.77 9.00 -2.48
N VAL A 10 4.65 8.44 -2.94
CA VAL A 10 3.40 8.36 -2.16
C VAL A 10 3.08 6.89 -1.94
N ALA A 11 3.17 6.47 -0.68
CA ALA A 11 2.95 5.10 -0.24
C ALA A 11 1.56 4.92 0.36
N ILE A 12 0.75 4.07 -0.27
CA ILE A 12 -0.47 3.54 0.34
C ILE A 12 -0.05 2.44 1.30
N MET A 13 -0.29 2.63 2.59
CA MET A 13 -0.12 1.62 3.63
C MET A 13 -1.32 0.67 3.59
N ALA A 14 -1.17 -0.46 2.89
CA ALA A 14 -2.27 -1.40 2.63
C ALA A 14 -2.03 -2.76 3.30
N LYS A 15 -3.11 -3.39 3.74
CA LYS A 15 -3.13 -4.84 4.02
C LYS A 15 -3.79 -5.60 2.88
N ALA A 16 -3.41 -6.85 2.66
CA ALA A 16 -4.12 -7.74 1.76
C ALA A 16 -5.59 -7.85 2.18
N ALA A 17 -6.51 -7.78 1.21
CA ALA A 17 -7.95 -7.76 1.46
C ALA A 17 -8.48 -9.18 1.76
N TRP A 18 -7.99 -9.79 2.84
CA TRP A 18 -8.40 -11.12 3.28
C TRP A 18 -9.52 -11.02 4.33
N PRO A 19 -10.60 -11.83 4.20
CA PRO A 19 -11.67 -11.89 5.18
C PRO A 19 -11.12 -12.10 6.61
N GLY A 20 -11.66 -11.34 7.56
CA GLY A 20 -11.25 -11.42 8.98
C GLY A 20 -9.97 -10.65 9.32
N GLN A 21 -9.23 -10.12 8.35
CA GLN A 21 -7.98 -9.40 8.58
C GLN A 21 -8.07 -7.89 8.36
N VAL A 22 -9.13 -7.44 7.68
CA VAL A 22 -9.34 -6.03 7.31
C VAL A 22 -10.75 -5.60 7.69
N LYS A 23 -10.88 -4.32 8.06
CA LYS A 23 -12.13 -3.64 8.39
C LYS A 23 -13.07 -4.43 9.31
N THR A 24 -12.53 -5.22 10.25
CA THR A 24 -13.31 -6.05 11.19
C THR A 24 -14.26 -5.25 12.08
N ARG A 25 -14.02 -3.94 12.26
CA ARG A 25 -14.93 -3.02 12.95
C ARG A 25 -16.23 -2.74 12.19
N LEU A 26 -16.31 -3.10 10.90
CA LEU A 26 -17.54 -3.06 10.11
C LEU A 26 -18.38 -4.34 10.28
N CYS A 27 -17.88 -5.31 11.05
CA CYS A 27 -18.54 -6.58 11.34
C CYS A 27 -18.97 -6.59 12.82
N PRO A 28 -20.28 -6.53 13.15
CA PRO A 28 -21.45 -6.37 12.28
C PRO A 28 -21.69 -4.92 11.80
N PRO A 29 -22.51 -4.67 10.75
CA PRO A 29 -23.45 -5.61 10.11
C PRO A 29 -22.89 -6.47 8.97
N LEU A 30 -21.68 -6.18 8.47
CA LEU A 30 -21.11 -6.94 7.36
C LEU A 30 -20.54 -8.28 7.81
N SER A 31 -20.55 -9.27 6.91
CA SER A 31 -19.69 -10.46 7.06
C SER A 31 -18.22 -10.08 6.87
N HIS A 32 -17.32 -10.99 7.25
CA HIS A 32 -15.89 -10.80 7.04
C HIS A 32 -15.52 -10.73 5.54
N GLU A 33 -16.23 -11.48 4.70
CA GLU A 33 -16.11 -11.47 3.24
C GLU A 33 -16.60 -10.13 2.68
N GLU A 34 -17.79 -9.68 3.07
CA GLU A 34 -18.35 -8.40 2.62
C GLU A 34 -17.45 -7.21 3.02
N ALA A 35 -16.89 -7.24 4.22
CA ALA A 35 -15.96 -6.21 4.68
C ALA A 35 -14.64 -6.23 3.90
N ALA A 36 -14.14 -7.42 3.53
CA ALA A 36 -12.94 -7.55 2.71
C ALA A 36 -13.17 -7.09 1.26
N ASP A 37 -14.32 -7.43 0.67
CA ASP A 37 -14.69 -6.98 -0.68
C ASP A 37 -14.89 -5.47 -0.73
N LEU A 38 -15.58 -4.88 0.26
CA LEU A 38 -15.71 -3.43 0.37
C LEU A 38 -14.34 -2.75 0.50
N TYR A 39 -13.46 -3.31 1.33
CA TYR A 39 -12.11 -2.78 1.48
C TYR A 39 -11.29 -2.89 0.19
N ARG A 40 -11.45 -3.98 -0.59
CA ARG A 40 -10.81 -4.12 -1.90
C ARG A 40 -11.24 -2.98 -2.83
N CYS A 41 -12.51 -2.58 -2.82
CA CYS A 41 -12.98 -1.42 -3.59
C CYS A 41 -12.29 -0.12 -3.14
N PHE A 42 -12.21 0.16 -1.83
CA PHE A 42 -11.50 1.34 -1.33
C PHE A 42 -10.03 1.37 -1.75
N LEU A 43 -9.38 0.20 -1.72
CA LEU A 43 -7.99 0.07 -2.12
C LEU A 43 -7.81 0.34 -3.62
N LEU A 44 -8.70 -0.17 -4.46
CA LEU A 44 -8.70 0.12 -5.91
C LEU A 44 -8.91 1.61 -6.20
N ASP A 45 -9.81 2.26 -5.48
CA ASP A 45 -10.03 3.71 -5.61
C ASP A 45 -8.77 4.51 -5.26
N LYS A 46 -8.10 4.16 -4.16
CA LYS A 46 -6.82 4.81 -3.78
C LYS A 46 -5.70 4.51 -4.75
N ILE A 47 -5.60 3.28 -5.24
CA ILE A 47 -4.64 2.92 -6.30
C ILE A 47 -4.89 3.81 -7.52
N GLY A 48 -6.14 3.98 -7.96
CA GLY A 48 -6.47 4.85 -9.09
C GLY A 48 -6.07 6.32 -8.85
N GLN A 49 -6.34 6.85 -7.64
CA GLN A 49 -5.97 8.22 -7.27
C GLN A 49 -4.45 8.43 -7.28
N VAL A 50 -3.70 7.49 -6.68
CA VAL A 50 -2.23 7.58 -6.58
C VAL A 50 -1.56 7.32 -7.94
N ALA A 51 -2.12 6.43 -8.77
CA ALA A 51 -1.66 6.18 -10.13
C ALA A 51 -1.73 7.43 -11.03
N ALA A 52 -2.69 8.33 -10.76
CA ALA A 52 -2.87 9.55 -11.53
C ALA A 52 -1.87 10.67 -11.18
N LEU A 53 -1.02 10.49 -10.16
CA LEU A 53 -0.03 11.48 -9.75
C LEU A 53 1.09 11.61 -10.79
N GLN A 54 1.33 12.83 -11.26
CA GLN A 54 2.38 13.10 -12.27
C GLN A 54 3.76 13.38 -11.69
N ARG A 55 3.87 13.67 -10.38
CA ARG A 55 5.09 14.17 -9.74
C ARG A 55 5.60 13.34 -8.57
N ALA A 56 4.96 12.21 -8.28
CA ALA A 56 5.39 11.28 -7.25
C ALA A 56 5.26 9.83 -7.72
N ALA A 57 6.20 8.99 -7.30
CA ALA A 57 6.17 7.58 -7.60
C ALA A 57 5.05 6.91 -6.78
N PRO A 58 4.17 6.14 -7.43
CA PRO A 58 3.13 5.41 -6.72
C PRO A 58 3.73 4.18 -6.03
N VAL A 59 3.45 4.02 -4.74
CA VAL A 59 3.97 2.92 -3.93
C VAL A 59 2.83 2.23 -3.20
N ILE A 60 2.82 0.90 -3.19
CA ILE A 60 2.09 0.15 -2.17
C ILE A 60 3.09 -0.34 -1.13
N SER A 61 2.92 0.13 0.10
CA SER A 61 3.53 -0.53 1.23
C SER A 61 2.57 -1.56 1.79
N TYR A 62 2.85 -2.85 1.57
CA TYR A 62 1.89 -3.92 1.80
C TYR A 62 2.20 -4.76 3.04
N GLY A 63 1.16 -5.25 3.70
CA GLY A 63 1.25 -6.35 4.66
C GLY A 63 0.17 -7.41 4.42
N PRO A 64 0.35 -8.65 4.90
CA PRO A 64 1.61 -9.20 5.44
C PRO A 64 2.72 -9.35 4.37
N PRO A 65 3.99 -9.60 4.76
CA PRO A 65 5.12 -9.64 3.82
C PRO A 65 5.03 -10.70 2.70
N ASP A 66 4.25 -11.75 2.90
CA ASP A 66 3.97 -12.82 1.93
C ASP A 66 2.83 -12.47 0.95
N ALA A 67 2.15 -11.35 1.14
CA ALA A 67 1.07 -10.89 0.26
C ALA A 67 1.53 -10.25 -1.06
N LYS A 68 2.82 -10.38 -1.43
CA LYS A 68 3.38 -9.73 -2.62
C LYS A 68 2.58 -10.06 -3.89
N ALA A 69 2.29 -11.34 -4.13
CA ALA A 69 1.55 -11.79 -5.31
C ALA A 69 0.14 -11.17 -5.40
N PHE A 70 -0.56 -11.03 -4.27
CA PHE A 70 -1.87 -10.37 -4.22
C PHE A 70 -1.78 -8.92 -4.72
N PHE A 71 -0.73 -8.19 -4.33
CA PHE A 71 -0.55 -6.80 -4.77
C PHE A 71 0.03 -6.67 -6.17
N GLU A 72 0.84 -7.62 -6.64
CA GLU A 72 1.28 -7.70 -8.04
C GLU A 72 0.06 -7.86 -8.97
N ASP A 73 -0.92 -8.68 -8.60
CA ASP A 73 -2.15 -8.88 -9.37
C ASP A 73 -3.11 -7.67 -9.28
N LEU A 74 -3.17 -7.00 -8.12
CA LEU A 74 -4.12 -5.92 -7.86
C LEU A 74 -3.67 -4.57 -8.46
N THR A 75 -2.37 -4.34 -8.59
CA THR A 75 -1.81 -3.01 -8.87
C THR A 75 -1.23 -2.90 -10.28
N PRO A 76 -1.31 -1.73 -10.93
CA PRO A 76 -0.62 -1.50 -12.20
C PRO A 76 0.90 -1.65 -12.06
N ALA A 77 1.57 -2.08 -13.14
CA ALA A 77 3.02 -2.30 -13.18
C ALA A 77 3.88 -1.05 -12.88
N CYS A 78 3.29 0.15 -12.84
CA CYS A 78 4.00 1.37 -12.45
C CYS A 78 4.18 1.52 -10.93
N PHE A 79 3.50 0.72 -10.11
CA PHE A 79 3.64 0.76 -8.66
C PHE A 79 4.91 0.06 -8.19
N VAL A 80 5.59 0.69 -7.24
CA VAL A 80 6.63 0.03 -6.45
C VAL A 80 5.96 -0.68 -5.28
N LEU A 81 6.32 -1.95 -5.06
CA LEU A 81 5.80 -2.75 -3.95
C LEU A 81 6.85 -2.88 -2.85
N VAL A 82 6.50 -2.47 -1.63
CA VAL A 82 7.39 -2.48 -0.46
C VAL A 82 6.73 -3.26 0.69
N PRO A 83 7.32 -4.35 1.20
CA PRO A 83 6.74 -5.06 2.34
C PRO A 83 6.84 -4.23 3.62
N GLN A 84 5.76 -4.20 4.40
CA GLN A 84 5.74 -3.66 5.76
C GLN A 84 6.41 -4.65 6.71
N LEU A 85 7.47 -4.22 7.39
CA LEU A 85 8.18 -5.03 8.39
C LEU A 85 8.04 -4.40 9.77
N GLY A 86 7.90 -5.24 10.80
CA GLY A 86 7.78 -4.81 12.19
C GLY A 86 6.44 -5.17 12.85
N ASP A 87 6.47 -5.16 14.17
CA ASP A 87 5.39 -5.71 15.00
C ASP A 87 4.21 -4.75 15.16
N ASP A 88 4.49 -3.45 15.20
CA ASP A 88 3.48 -2.39 15.34
C ASP A 88 3.42 -1.46 14.13
N LEU A 89 2.45 -0.53 14.15
CA LEU A 89 2.26 0.43 13.06
C LEU A 89 3.46 1.38 12.90
N GLY A 90 4.09 1.79 14.00
CA GLY A 90 5.23 2.70 13.98
C GLY A 90 6.45 2.05 13.34
N ALA A 91 6.76 0.80 13.71
CA ALA A 91 7.83 0.00 13.12
C ALA A 91 7.60 -0.24 11.63
N ARG A 92 6.35 -0.52 11.22
CA ARG A 92 5.99 -0.70 9.81
C ARG A 92 6.16 0.56 9.00
N LEU A 93 5.68 1.69 9.52
CA LEU A 93 5.90 3.00 8.90
C LEU A 93 7.40 3.26 8.75
N LEU A 94 8.18 3.13 9.82
CA LEU A 94 9.63 3.34 9.80
C LEU A 94 10.29 2.49 8.71
N SER A 95 9.97 1.19 8.66
CA SER A 95 10.48 0.28 7.64
C SER A 95 10.11 0.72 6.21
N THR A 96 8.88 1.18 5.98
CA THR A 96 8.46 1.73 4.68
C THR A 96 9.30 2.94 4.29
N PHE A 97 9.50 3.88 5.22
CA PHE A 97 10.32 5.08 4.99
C PHE A 97 11.78 4.70 4.70
N GLU A 98 12.40 3.86 5.52
CA GLU A 98 13.79 3.41 5.33
C GLU A 98 14.00 2.74 3.98
N GLN A 99 13.10 1.84 3.60
CA GLN A 99 13.15 1.15 2.31
C GLN A 99 13.05 2.15 1.15
N LEU A 100 12.12 3.10 1.19
CA LEU A 100 11.95 4.11 0.14
C LEU A 100 13.12 5.10 0.07
N PHE A 101 13.65 5.56 1.21
CA PHE A 101 14.84 6.40 1.22
C PHE A 101 16.06 5.65 0.68
N SER A 102 16.23 4.36 0.99
CA SER A 102 17.32 3.53 0.45
C SER A 102 17.25 3.32 -1.07
N GLN A 103 16.04 3.39 -1.64
CA GLN A 103 15.81 3.36 -3.09
C GLN A 103 16.08 4.72 -3.78
N GLY A 104 16.40 5.77 -3.01
CA GLY A 104 16.82 7.08 -3.54
C GLY A 104 15.73 8.15 -3.60
N TYR A 105 14.51 7.87 -3.11
CA TYR A 105 13.50 8.92 -2.93
C TYR A 105 13.99 9.93 -1.87
N ARG A 106 13.70 11.21 -2.04
CA ARG A 106 14.07 12.29 -1.10
C ARG A 106 12.88 12.81 -0.29
N GLN A 107 11.67 12.55 -0.76
CA GLN A 107 10.43 12.93 -0.10
C GLN A 107 9.52 11.71 -0.11
N VAL A 108 8.94 11.37 1.02
CA VAL A 108 8.04 10.22 1.14
C VAL A 108 6.82 10.67 1.92
N MET A 109 5.64 10.33 1.41
CA MET A 109 4.37 10.50 2.10
C MET A 109 3.72 9.13 2.26
N ALA A 110 3.30 8.79 3.47
CA ALA A 110 2.50 7.60 3.74
C ALA A 110 1.05 8.02 3.95
N ILE A 111 0.12 7.32 3.29
CA ILE A 111 -1.32 7.48 3.44
C ILE A 111 -1.95 6.14 3.79
N ASP A 112 -3.08 6.15 4.49
CA ASP A 112 -3.81 4.93 4.80
C ASP A 112 -4.48 4.33 3.54
N SER A 113 -5.00 3.12 3.67
CA SER A 113 -5.85 2.41 2.69
C SER A 113 -7.34 2.48 3.03
#